data_AF-A0A938G7I8-F1
#
_entry.id   AF-A0A938G7I8-F1
#
_cell.length_a   1.000
_cell.length_b   1.000
_cell.length_c   1.000
_cell.angle_alpha   90.00
_cell.angle_beta   90.00
_cell.angle_gamma   90.00
#
_symmetry.space_group_name_H-M   'P 1'
#
loop_
_entity.id
_entity.type
_entity.pdbx_description
1 polymer ?
#
loop_
_entity_poly.entity_id
_entity_poly.type
_entity_poly.pdbx_seq_one_letter_code
_entity_poly.pdbx_strand_id
1 'polypeptide(L)'
;MSNSNIGNTEAEGKTTDSSTRRFTLAVCVLFFANGAVYGNWLPRLPEIKDRLDVTNSGLAVALLGGGIGGIVGSLVVGRIMLHIGSKRVVLNTLLVLPLFMALIAFVGRAWMLLMVLALIGLVDVMADVAMNAQGVIAQERLQRSIMNRLHGLWSLGFASGTLVGS
;
A
#
# COMPACT_ATOMS: atom_id res chain seq x y z
N MET A 1 32.44 18.11 -41.79
CA MET A 1 32.46 16.99 -40.82
C MET A 1 31.34 17.21 -39.81
N SER A 2 30.19 16.58 -40.04
CA SER A 2 28.97 16.63 -39.24
C SER A 2 28.50 15.18 -39.08
N ASN A 3 28.40 14.66 -37.84
CA ASN A 3 27.52 13.53 -37.43
C ASN A 3 27.80 12.91 -36.04
N SER A 4 28.33 13.63 -35.04
CA SER A 4 28.53 13.03 -33.70
C SER A 4 27.39 13.28 -32.69
N ASN A 5 26.43 14.17 -32.97
CA ASN A 5 25.41 14.58 -31.97
C ASN A 5 24.06 13.88 -32.06
N ILE A 6 23.76 13.14 -33.13
CA ILE A 6 22.44 12.52 -33.34
C ILE A 6 22.31 11.20 -32.55
N GLY A 7 23.42 10.49 -32.33
CA GLY A 7 23.43 9.22 -31.59
C GLY A 7 23.23 9.35 -30.08
N ASN A 8 23.64 10.47 -29.46
CA ASN A 8 23.50 10.68 -28.01
C ASN A 8 22.06 11.00 -27.60
N THR A 9 21.34 11.80 -28.40
CA THR A 9 19.94 12.19 -28.12
C THR A 9 18.96 11.04 -28.28
N GLU A 10 19.17 10.13 -29.23
CA GLU A 10 18.33 8.93 -29.38
C GLU A 10 18.58 7.89 -28.27
N ALA A 11 19.82 7.73 -27.82
CA ALA A 11 20.17 6.84 -26.71
C ALA A 11 19.66 7.37 -25.36
N GLU A 12 19.77 8.68 -25.10
CA GLU A 12 19.15 9.33 -23.92
C GLU A 12 17.62 9.23 -23.95
N GLY A 13 16.99 9.41 -25.12
CA GLY A 13 15.53 9.28 -25.27
C GLY A 13 15.00 7.86 -25.01
N LYS A 14 15.70 6.82 -25.49
CA LYS A 14 15.30 5.41 -25.26
C LYS A 14 15.50 4.97 -23.80
N THR A 15 16.59 5.40 -23.16
CA THR A 15 16.89 5.03 -21.77
C THR A 15 15.93 5.70 -20.78
N THR A 16 15.57 6.97 -20.99
CA THR A 16 14.58 7.69 -20.16
C THR A 16 13.16 7.12 -20.31
N ASP A 17 12.74 6.74 -21.51
CA ASP A 17 11.45 6.08 -21.75
C ASP A 17 11.37 4.69 -21.06
N SER A 18 12.40 3.86 -21.22
CA SER A 18 12.45 2.54 -20.58
C SER A 18 12.45 2.60 -19.04
N SER A 19 13.16 3.58 -18.47
CA SER A 19 13.21 3.83 -17.02
C SER A 19 11.85 4.28 -16.48
N THR A 20 11.18 5.18 -17.20
CA THR A 20 9.85 5.66 -16.84
C THR A 20 8.83 4.53 -16.89
N ARG A 21 8.84 3.72 -17.94
CA ARG A 21 7.93 2.57 -18.08
C ARG A 21 8.11 1.55 -16.95
N ARG A 22 9.36 1.21 -16.60
CA ARG A 22 9.67 0.30 -15.47
C ARG A 22 9.20 0.87 -14.14
N PHE A 23 9.42 2.16 -13.91
CA PHE A 23 8.96 2.85 -12.70
C PHE A 23 7.43 2.84 -12.58
N THR A 24 6.72 3.21 -13.64
CA THR A 24 5.25 3.15 -13.66
C THR A 24 4.74 1.73 -13.43
N LEU A 25 5.37 0.72 -14.05
CA LEU A 25 4.99 -0.68 -13.84
C LEU A 25 5.14 -1.08 -12.37
N ALA A 26 6.23 -0.67 -11.71
CA ALA A 26 6.42 -0.93 -10.28
C ALA A 26 5.31 -0.29 -9.43
N VAL A 27 4.89 0.93 -9.74
CA VAL A 27 3.76 1.58 -9.06
C VAL A 27 2.43 0.86 -9.33
N CYS A 28 2.18 0.42 -10.56
CA CYS A 28 1.00 -0.38 -10.89
C CYS A 28 0.95 -1.68 -10.07
N VAL A 29 2.07 -2.41 -10.00
CA VAL A 29 2.20 -3.63 -9.20
C VAL A 29 1.98 -3.34 -7.73
N LEU A 30 2.51 -2.22 -7.23
CA LEU A 30 2.35 -1.81 -5.83
C LEU A 30 0.87 -1.56 -5.47
N PHE A 31 0.11 -0.86 -6.30
CA PHE A 31 -1.34 -0.66 -6.10
C PHE A 31 -2.10 -1.99 -6.11
N PHE A 32 -1.82 -2.85 -7.09
CA PHE A 32 -2.44 -4.17 -7.17
C PHE A 32 -2.12 -5.04 -5.94
N ALA A 33 -0.84 -5.12 -5.57
CA ALA A 33 -0.38 -5.94 -4.44
C ALA A 33 -0.97 -5.46 -3.11
N ASN A 34 -1.00 -4.13 -2.87
CA ASN A 34 -1.61 -3.57 -1.69
C ASN A 34 -3.11 -3.93 -1.60
N GLY A 35 -3.83 -3.79 -2.72
CA GLY A 35 -5.23 -4.21 -2.81
C GLY A 35 -5.40 -5.70 -2.50
N ALA A 36 -4.58 -6.56 -3.10
CA ALA A 36 -4.66 -8.02 -2.91
C ALA A 36 -4.40 -8.45 -1.46
N VAL A 37 -3.43 -7.84 -0.77
CA VAL A 37 -3.17 -8.09 0.66
C VAL A 37 -4.41 -7.74 1.49
N TYR A 38 -5.01 -6.58 1.24
CA TYR A 38 -6.22 -6.16 1.96
C TYR A 38 -7.45 -7.02 1.65
N GLY A 39 -7.63 -7.39 0.38
CA GLY A 39 -8.70 -8.30 -0.03
C GLY A 39 -8.60 -9.66 0.66
N ASN A 40 -7.39 -10.19 0.86
CA ASN A 40 -7.18 -11.48 1.53
C ASN A 40 -7.51 -11.44 3.04
N TRP A 41 -7.46 -10.25 3.64
CA TRP A 41 -7.65 -10.07 5.08
C TRP A 41 -9.12 -10.09 5.49
N LEU A 42 -9.99 -9.31 4.82
CA LEU A 42 -11.38 -9.12 5.24
C LEU A 42 -12.20 -10.42 5.41
N PRO A 43 -12.10 -11.41 4.49
CA PRO A 43 -12.85 -12.67 4.62
C PRO A 43 -12.54 -13.47 5.88
N ARG A 44 -11.41 -13.21 6.55
CA ARG A 44 -10.98 -13.92 7.76
C ARG A 44 -11.58 -13.35 9.05
N LEU A 45 -12.25 -12.20 8.99
CA LEU A 45 -12.83 -11.56 10.17
C LEU A 45 -13.83 -12.44 10.93
N PRO A 46 -14.74 -13.21 10.27
CA PRO A 46 -15.64 -14.13 10.97
C PRO A 46 -14.88 -15.23 11.72
N GLU A 47 -13.87 -15.84 11.08
CA GLU A 47 -13.03 -16.88 11.70
C GLU A 47 -12.33 -16.34 12.96
N ILE A 48 -11.79 -15.12 12.89
CA ILE A 48 -11.12 -14.48 14.02
C ILE A 48 -12.10 -14.15 15.14
N LYS A 49 -13.30 -13.68 14.80
CA LYS A 49 -14.37 -13.42 15.76
C LYS A 49 -14.71 -14.69 16.54
N ASP A 50 -14.87 -15.80 15.84
CA ASP A 50 -15.26 -17.08 16.43
C ASP A 50 -14.10 -17.68 17.25
N ARG A 51 -12.85 -17.58 16.74
CA ARG A 51 -11.65 -18.02 17.48
C ARG A 51 -11.42 -17.26 18.78
N LEU A 52 -11.76 -15.97 18.81
CA LEU A 52 -11.64 -15.12 20.01
C LEU A 52 -12.87 -15.19 20.92
N ASP A 53 -13.92 -15.91 20.52
CA ASP A 53 -15.21 -15.99 21.21
C ASP A 53 -15.78 -14.60 21.59
N VAL A 54 -15.74 -13.66 20.64
CA VAL A 54 -16.22 -12.29 20.84
C VAL A 54 -17.55 -12.03 20.15
N THR A 55 -18.33 -11.13 20.74
CA THR A 55 -19.53 -10.58 20.12
C THR A 55 -19.18 -9.69 18.92
N ASN A 56 -20.18 -9.39 18.08
CA ASN A 56 -20.02 -8.42 16.99
C ASN A 56 -19.60 -7.04 17.50
N SER A 57 -20.09 -6.62 18.67
CA SER A 57 -19.67 -5.37 19.31
C SER A 57 -18.21 -5.42 19.77
N GLY A 58 -17.75 -6.55 20.32
CA GLY A 58 -16.35 -6.75 20.70
C GLY A 58 -15.41 -6.69 19.50
N LEU A 59 -15.79 -7.34 18.40
CA LEU A 59 -15.03 -7.26 17.14
C LEU A 59 -15.02 -5.82 16.60
N ALA A 60 -16.16 -5.12 16.60
CA ALA A 60 -16.25 -3.75 16.14
C ALA A 60 -15.33 -2.82 16.94
N VAL A 61 -15.28 -2.98 18.27
CA VAL A 61 -14.34 -2.24 19.14
C VAL A 61 -12.89 -2.54 18.77
N ALA A 62 -12.54 -3.79 18.46
CA ALA A 62 -11.20 -4.11 17.99
C ALA A 62 -10.87 -3.43 16.64
N LEU A 63 -11.84 -3.40 15.71
CA LEU A 63 -11.70 -2.73 14.41
C LEU A 63 -11.49 -1.22 14.54
N LEU A 64 -12.01 -0.57 15.59
CA LEU A 64 -11.71 0.84 15.89
C LEU A 64 -10.21 1.10 16.04
N GLY A 65 -9.43 0.09 16.49
CA GLY A 65 -7.98 0.15 16.54
C GLY A 65 -7.40 0.60 15.19
N GLY A 66 -7.83 -0.03 14.09
CA GLY A 66 -7.41 0.34 12.73
C GLY A 66 -7.69 1.81 12.39
N GLY A 67 -8.88 2.31 12.74
CA GLY A 67 -9.22 3.71 12.56
C GLY A 67 -8.33 4.66 13.37
N ILE A 68 -8.10 4.36 14.65
CA ILE A 68 -7.22 5.14 15.53
C ILE A 68 -5.80 5.17 14.96
N GLY A 69 -5.28 4.00 14.57
CA GLY A 69 -3.98 3.87 13.91
C GLY A 69 -3.88 4.73 12.67
N GLY A 70 -4.88 4.67 11.80
CA GLY A 70 -4.91 5.46 10.57
C GLY A 70 -4.94 6.97 10.81
N ILE A 71 -5.66 7.44 11.84
CA ILE A 71 -5.65 8.85 12.23
C ILE A 71 -4.25 9.26 12.67
N VAL A 72 -3.61 8.49 13.55
CA VAL A 72 -2.23 8.78 14.00
C VAL A 72 -1.27 8.75 12.81
N GLY A 73 -1.37 7.75 11.94
CA GLY A 73 -0.59 7.61 10.71
C GLY A 73 -0.74 8.84 9.80
N SER A 74 -1.96 9.32 9.60
CA SER A 74 -2.27 10.50 8.78
C SER A 74 -1.58 11.76 9.32
N LEU A 75 -1.53 11.92 10.64
CA LEU A 75 -0.89 13.07 11.28
C LEU A 75 0.63 13.06 11.14
N VAL A 76 1.27 11.89 11.11
CA VAL A 76 2.73 11.77 11.13
C VAL A 76 3.34 11.56 9.74
N VAL A 77 2.62 10.96 8.79
CA VAL A 77 3.16 10.51 7.51
C VAL A 77 3.77 11.66 6.70
N GLY A 78 3.13 12.82 6.67
CA GLY A 78 3.63 13.99 5.94
C GLY A 78 5.01 14.41 6.45
N ARG A 79 5.19 14.48 7.77
CA ARG A 79 6.48 14.82 8.39
C ARG A 79 7.53 13.77 8.08
N ILE A 80 7.20 12.48 8.17
CA ILE A 80 8.12 11.38 7.84
C ILE A 80 8.56 11.46 6.37
N MET A 81 7.61 11.66 5.46
CA MET A 81 7.88 11.78 4.02
C MET A 81 8.77 12.97 3.68
N LEU A 82 8.68 14.08 4.41
CA LEU A 82 9.59 15.21 4.23
C LEU A 82 11.06 14.85 4.57
N HIS A 83 11.30 13.92 5.50
CA HIS A 83 12.65 13.56 5.94
C HIS A 83 13.27 12.43 5.12
N ILE A 84 12.50 11.38 4.81
CA ILE A 84 13.03 10.17 4.15
C ILE A 84 12.49 9.95 2.73
N GLY A 85 11.52 10.74 2.28
CA GLY A 85 10.90 10.64 0.97
C GLY A 85 9.88 9.50 0.84
N SER A 86 8.92 9.66 -0.08
CA SER A 86 7.85 8.67 -0.33
C SER A 86 8.39 7.31 -0.75
N LYS A 87 9.47 7.25 -1.53
CA LYS A 87 10.08 5.98 -1.96
C LYS A 87 10.51 5.11 -0.78
N ARG A 88 11.19 5.70 0.22
CA ARG A 88 11.66 4.95 1.40
C ARG A 88 10.50 4.55 2.29
N VAL A 89 9.49 5.43 2.44
CA VAL A 89 8.27 5.10 3.20
C VAL A 89 7.57 3.88 2.59
N VAL A 90 7.30 3.89 1.27
CA VAL A 90 6.70 2.75 0.56
C VAL A 90 7.49 1.45 0.76
N LEU A 91 8.81 1.50 0.61
CA LEU A 91 9.65 0.30 0.75
C LEU A 91 9.64 -0.25 2.18
N ASN A 92 9.61 0.64 3.18
CA ASN A 92 9.50 0.22 4.58
C ASN A 92 8.13 -0.37 4.88
N THR A 93 7.05 0.25 4.39
CA THR A 93 5.69 -0.24 4.65
C THR A 93 5.42 -1.58 3.96
N LEU A 94 6.02 -1.83 2.78
CA LEU A 94 6.01 -3.13 2.10
C LEU A 94 6.54 -4.30 2.97
N LEU A 95 7.47 -4.02 3.88
CA LEU A 95 8.03 -5.03 4.79
C LEU A 95 7.26 -5.10 6.11
N VAL A 96 6.90 -3.93 6.66
CA VAL A 96 6.30 -3.84 8.00
C VAL A 96 4.82 -4.25 8.00
N LEU A 97 4.06 -3.92 6.95
CA LEU A 97 2.63 -4.20 6.91
C LEU A 97 2.33 -5.72 6.92
N PRO A 98 3.00 -6.57 6.09
CA PRO A 98 2.81 -8.02 6.16
C PRO A 98 3.23 -8.62 7.51
N LEU A 99 4.26 -8.06 8.15
CA LEU A 99 4.70 -8.51 9.48
C LEU A 99 3.59 -8.29 10.52
N PHE A 100 2.97 -7.11 10.54
CA PHE A 100 1.85 -6.83 11.45
C PHE A 100 0.59 -7.63 11.10
N MET A 101 0.33 -7.88 9.81
CA MET A 101 -0.73 -8.81 9.40
C MET A 101 -0.49 -10.23 9.94
N ALA A 102 0.75 -10.72 9.91
CA ALA A 102 1.09 -12.03 10.46
C ALA A 102 0.90 -12.11 11.99
N LEU A 103 1.03 -11.00 12.71
CA LEU A 103 0.79 -10.96 14.16
C LEU A 103 -0.65 -11.32 14.54
N ILE A 104 -1.61 -11.15 13.62
CA ILE A 104 -3.01 -11.49 13.86
C ILE A 104 -3.20 -12.98 14.17
N ALA A 105 -2.34 -13.85 13.61
CA ALA A 105 -2.38 -15.29 13.90
C ALA A 105 -2.11 -15.61 15.39
N PHE A 106 -1.39 -14.73 16.10
CA PHE A 106 -1.01 -14.90 17.51
C PHE A 106 -1.93 -14.18 18.49
N VAL A 107 -2.95 -13.48 17.97
CA VAL A 107 -3.93 -12.79 18.80
C VAL A 107 -4.85 -13.80 19.47
N GLY A 108 -4.83 -13.80 20.81
CA GLY A 108 -5.69 -14.64 21.65
C GLY A 108 -6.72 -13.88 22.48
N ARG A 109 -6.75 -12.54 22.42
CA ARG A 109 -7.71 -11.69 23.14
C ARG A 109 -8.12 -10.48 22.31
N ALA A 110 -9.34 -9.99 22.52
CA ALA A 110 -9.91 -8.86 21.77
C ALA A 110 -9.06 -7.57 21.84
N TRP A 111 -8.52 -7.24 23.01
CA TRP A 111 -7.68 -6.04 23.17
C TRP A 111 -6.35 -6.15 22.41
N MET A 112 -5.80 -7.36 22.25
CA MET A 112 -4.60 -7.59 21.43
C MET A 112 -4.92 -7.36 19.96
N LEU A 113 -6.10 -7.79 19.50
CA LEU A 113 -6.58 -7.52 18.15
C LEU A 113 -6.66 -6.00 17.90
N LEU A 114 -7.19 -5.24 18.85
CA LEU A 114 -7.27 -3.78 18.77
C LEU A 114 -5.88 -3.15 18.59
N MET A 115 -4.90 -3.55 19.40
CA MET A 115 -3.53 -3.03 19.32
C MET A 115 -2.86 -3.38 17.98
N VAL A 116 -2.99 -4.63 17.53
CA VAL A 116 -2.43 -5.08 16.24
C VAL A 116 -3.09 -4.33 15.09
N LEU A 117 -4.41 -4.16 15.11
CA LEU A 117 -5.13 -3.40 14.10
C LEU A 117 -4.75 -1.92 14.12
N ALA A 118 -4.47 -1.32 15.28
CA ALA A 118 -3.96 0.04 15.36
C ALA A 118 -2.58 0.19 14.71
N LEU A 119 -1.68 -0.77 14.90
CA LEU A 119 -0.39 -0.78 14.22
C LEU A 119 -0.54 -0.95 12.71
N ILE A 120 -1.44 -1.85 12.29
CA ILE A 120 -1.78 -2.06 10.88
C ILE A 120 -2.31 -0.76 10.27
N GLY A 121 -3.33 -0.13 10.87
CA GLY A 121 -3.95 1.08 10.34
C GLY A 121 -2.96 2.25 10.23
N LEU A 122 -2.04 2.37 11.19
CA LEU A 122 -0.97 3.36 11.15
C LEU A 122 -0.05 3.15 9.94
N VAL A 123 0.43 1.92 9.75
CA VAL A 123 1.36 1.59 8.67
C VAL A 123 0.67 1.62 7.31
N ASP A 124 -0.59 1.20 7.25
CA ASP A 124 -1.38 1.19 6.02
C ASP A 124 -1.63 2.60 5.48
N VAL A 125 -2.07 3.53 6.33
CA VAL A 125 -2.22 4.93 5.89
C VAL A 125 -0.89 5.51 5.42
N MET A 126 0.21 5.16 6.08
CA MET A 126 1.54 5.57 5.62
C MET A 126 1.88 4.97 4.25
N ALA A 127 1.52 3.70 4.02
CA ALA A 127 1.71 3.03 2.75
C ALA A 127 0.89 3.72 1.66
N ASP A 128 -0.40 3.96 1.90
CA ASP A 128 -1.32 4.56 0.94
C ASP A 128 -0.87 5.97 0.52
N VAL A 129 -0.55 6.84 1.48
CA VAL A 129 -0.09 8.21 1.17
C VAL A 129 1.22 8.18 0.37
N ALA A 130 2.16 7.32 0.75
CA ALA A 130 3.43 7.22 0.06
C ALA A 130 3.30 6.59 -1.33
N MET A 131 2.40 5.61 -1.49
CA MET A 131 2.02 4.99 -2.77
C MET A 131 1.39 6.00 -3.72
N ASN A 132 0.42 6.78 -3.23
CA ASN A 132 -0.22 7.84 -4.00
C ASN A 132 0.80 8.89 -4.44
N ALA A 133 1.77 9.25 -3.60
CA ALA A 133 2.87 10.13 -3.99
C ALA A 133 3.76 9.53 -5.09
N GLN A 134 4.07 8.22 -5.03
CA GLN A 134 4.77 7.55 -6.14
C GLN A 134 3.92 7.51 -7.43
N GLY A 135 2.60 7.38 -7.30
CA GLY A 135 1.63 7.49 -8.40
C GLY A 135 1.65 8.86 -9.07
N VAL A 136 1.68 9.94 -8.29
CA VAL A 136 1.82 11.31 -8.80
C VAL A 136 3.14 11.47 -9.55
N ILE A 137 4.26 11.01 -9.00
CA ILE A 137 5.57 11.04 -9.69
C ILE A 137 5.52 10.27 -11.01
N ALA A 138 4.84 9.11 -11.05
CA ALA A 138 4.71 8.32 -12.28
C ALA A 138 3.84 9.04 -13.33
N GLN A 139 2.76 9.67 -12.88
CA GLN A 139 1.89 10.51 -13.71
C GLN A 139 2.64 11.70 -14.31
N GLU A 140 3.45 12.40 -13.51
CA GLU A 140 4.29 13.51 -13.97
C GLU A 140 5.31 13.04 -15.01
N ARG A 141 6.01 11.92 -14.78
CA ARG A 141 6.96 11.38 -15.79
C ARG A 141 6.31 10.97 -17.09
N LEU A 142 5.06 10.50 -17.04
CA LEU A 142 4.29 10.11 -18.21
C LEU A 142 3.56 11.28 -18.89
N GLN A 143 3.55 12.46 -18.27
CA GLN A 143 2.83 13.66 -18.75
C GLN A 143 1.35 13.40 -19.05
N ARG A 144 0.71 12.49 -18.30
CA ARG A 144 -0.71 12.14 -18.44
C ARG A 144 -1.29 11.58 -17.15
N SER A 145 -2.58 11.82 -16.90
CA SER A 145 -3.25 11.29 -15.72
C SER A 145 -3.36 9.77 -15.76
N ILE A 146 -2.89 9.11 -14.70
CA ILE A 146 -3.00 7.65 -14.53
C ILE A 146 -3.62 7.24 -13.19
N MET A 147 -3.94 8.18 -12.30
CA MET A 147 -4.39 7.86 -10.95
C MET A 147 -5.65 6.99 -10.91
N ASN A 148 -6.65 7.26 -11.76
CA ASN A 148 -7.85 6.41 -11.86
C ASN A 148 -7.52 4.97 -12.26
N ARG A 149 -6.49 4.76 -13.10
CA ARG A 149 -6.05 3.41 -13.49
C ARG A 149 -5.34 2.70 -12.35
N LEU A 150 -4.57 3.44 -11.55
CA LEU A 150 -3.91 2.91 -10.35
C LEU A 150 -4.94 2.44 -9.32
N HIS A 151 -5.97 3.25 -9.04
CA HIS A 151 -7.08 2.81 -8.17
C HIS A 151 -7.88 1.66 -8.78
N GLY A 152 -8.07 1.64 -10.10
CA GLY A 152 -8.65 0.48 -10.79
C GLY A 152 -7.85 -0.80 -10.56
N LEU A 153 -6.52 -0.73 -10.61
CA LEU A 153 -5.64 -1.86 -10.29
C LEU A 153 -5.70 -2.26 -8.82
N TRP A 154 -5.81 -1.31 -7.89
CA TRP A 154 -6.01 -1.60 -6.48
C TRP A 154 -7.32 -2.36 -6.26
N SER A 155 -8.42 -1.94 -6.88
CA SER A 155 -9.70 -2.63 -6.81
C SER A 155 -9.65 -4.04 -7.41
N LEU A 156 -8.96 -4.21 -8.55
CA LEU A 156 -8.73 -5.54 -9.14
C LEU A 156 -7.90 -6.43 -8.21
N GLY A 157 -6.87 -5.86 -7.56
CA GLY A 157 -6.08 -6.53 -6.54
C GLY A 157 -6.97 -6.97 -5.38
N PHE A 158 -7.77 -6.06 -4.83
CA PHE A 158 -8.70 -6.34 -3.74
C PHE A 158 -9.70 -7.45 -4.06
N ALA A 159 -10.31 -7.43 -5.26
CA ALA A 159 -11.20 -8.48 -5.71
C ALA A 159 -10.47 -9.83 -5.82
N SER A 160 -9.26 -9.83 -6.41
CA SER A 160 -8.44 -11.04 -6.55
C SER A 160 -8.02 -11.61 -5.18
N GLY A 161 -7.62 -10.73 -4.26
CA GLY A 161 -7.24 -11.11 -2.89
C GLY A 161 -8.40 -11.68 -2.10
N THR A 162 -9.59 -11.07 -2.23
CA THR A 162 -10.83 -11.58 -1.64
C THR A 162 -11.15 -12.98 -2.14
N LEU A 163 -11.07 -13.23 -3.46
CA LEU A 163 -11.32 -14.56 -4.04
C LEU A 163 -10.33 -15.63 -3.58
N VAL A 164 -9.06 -15.26 -3.35
CA VAL A 164 -8.04 -16.19 -2.83
C VAL A 164 -8.20 -16.41 -1.32
N GLY A 165 -8.75 -15.43 -0.60
CA GLY A 165 -8.92 -15.46 0.86
C GLY A 165 -10.26 -16.01 1.35
N SER A 166 -11.24 -16.15 0.46
CA SER A 166 -12.58 -16.70 0.75
C SER A 166 -12.61 -18.21 0.81
#